data_AF-A0A1M4MLI9-F1
#
_entry.id   AF-A0A1M4MLI9-F1
#
_cell.length_a   1.000
_cell.length_b   1.000
_cell.length_c   1.000
_cell.angle_alpha   90.00
_cell.angle_beta   90.00
_cell.angle_gamma   90.00
#
_symmetry.space_group_name_H-M   'P 1'
#
loop_
_entity.id
_entity.type
_entity.pdbx_description
1 polymer ?
#
loop_
_entity_poly.entity_id
_entity_poly.type
_entity_poly.pdbx_seq_one_letter_code
_entity_poly.pdbx_strand_id
1 'polypeptide(L)'
;MKALFPAAGLCCVLILILFSSGCITYAGSQEYYDNRVAAEPNNAEAWCIRGMYYNNHYNQYAEAMESCNRALELDPEYGLAWYLKGVILTNMNKTDEAAACFENATRYDPGLKQDVQSIVGDA
;
A
#
# COMPACT_ATOMS: atom_id res chain seq x y z
N MET A 1 13.63 -41.23 -37.62
CA MET A 1 13.39 -39.90 -38.22
C MET A 1 13.36 -38.88 -37.09
N LYS A 2 14.16 -37.82 -37.24
CA LYS A 2 14.28 -36.52 -36.52
C LYS A 2 13.24 -36.27 -35.42
N ALA A 3 13.60 -36.14 -34.13
CA ALA A 3 14.35 -35.03 -33.52
C ALA A 3 13.79 -33.65 -33.90
N LEU A 4 12.84 -33.13 -33.09
CA LEU A 4 12.71 -31.70 -32.79
C LEU A 4 11.70 -31.51 -31.64
N PHE A 5 12.18 -31.48 -30.39
CA PHE A 5 11.43 -30.86 -29.31
C PHE A 5 11.48 -29.34 -29.55
N PRO A 6 10.35 -28.62 -29.72
CA PRO A 6 10.40 -27.18 -29.63
C PRO A 6 10.49 -26.82 -28.15
N ALA A 7 11.70 -26.55 -27.67
CA ALA A 7 11.97 -25.98 -26.35
C ALA A 7 11.30 -24.60 -26.12
N ALA A 8 10.48 -24.12 -27.06
CA ALA A 8 9.77 -22.84 -27.01
C ALA A 8 8.33 -22.92 -26.46
N GLY A 9 7.72 -24.12 -26.36
CA GLY A 9 6.32 -24.26 -25.93
C GLY A 9 6.10 -24.26 -24.42
N LEU A 10 7.03 -24.85 -23.65
CA LEU A 10 6.94 -24.93 -22.19
C LEU A 10 7.17 -23.57 -21.51
N CYS A 11 7.91 -22.65 -22.13
CA CYS A 11 8.20 -21.33 -21.57
C CYS A 11 6.95 -20.42 -21.56
N CYS A 12 6.15 -20.42 -22.63
CA CYS A 12 4.90 -19.65 -22.70
C CYS A 12 3.84 -20.17 -21.73
N VAL A 13 3.73 -21.50 -21.58
CA VAL A 13 2.74 -22.09 -20.67
C VAL A 13 3.12 -21.86 -19.21
N LEU A 14 4.41 -21.89 -18.85
CA LEU A 14 4.86 -21.49 -17.50
C LEU A 14 4.62 -19.99 -17.24
N ILE A 15 4.89 -19.10 -18.21
CA ILE A 15 4.63 -17.66 -18.08
C ILE A 15 3.12 -17.40 -17.92
N LEU A 16 2.26 -18.07 -18.67
CA LEU A 16 0.80 -17.94 -18.55
C LEU A 16 0.26 -18.50 -17.22
N ILE A 17 0.87 -19.54 -16.65
CA ILE A 17 0.53 -20.05 -15.32
C ILE A 17 0.98 -19.05 -14.22
N LEU A 18 2.15 -18.43 -14.38
CA LEU A 18 2.64 -17.37 -13.48
C LEU A 18 1.77 -16.10 -13.52
N PHE A 19 1.23 -15.72 -14.69
CA PHE A 19 0.18 -14.69 -14.79
C PHE A 19 -1.12 -15.15 -14.10
N SER A 20 -1.46 -16.44 -14.15
CA SER A 20 -2.73 -16.94 -13.59
C SER A 20 -2.75 -17.06 -12.06
N SER A 21 -1.62 -17.28 -11.38
CA SER A 21 -1.65 -17.45 -9.91
C SER A 21 -1.43 -16.14 -9.13
N GLY A 22 -0.74 -15.16 -9.72
CA GLY A 22 -0.47 -13.85 -9.09
C GLY A 22 -1.48 -12.75 -9.44
N CYS A 23 -1.97 -12.69 -10.69
CA CYS A 23 -2.90 -11.64 -11.10
C CYS A 23 -4.35 -11.90 -10.64
N ILE A 24 -4.77 -13.15 -10.54
CA ILE A 24 -6.14 -13.50 -10.12
C ILE A 24 -6.35 -13.21 -8.62
N THR A 25 -5.34 -13.48 -7.80
CA THR A 25 -5.38 -13.20 -6.35
C THR A 25 -5.28 -11.70 -6.04
N TYR A 26 -4.50 -10.97 -6.84
CA TYR A 26 -4.32 -9.53 -6.71
C TYR A 26 -5.55 -8.74 -7.11
N ALA A 27 -6.13 -9.01 -8.30
CA ALA A 27 -7.33 -8.31 -8.75
C ALA A 27 -8.51 -8.51 -7.77
N GLY A 28 -8.68 -9.72 -7.23
CA GLY A 28 -9.69 -9.99 -6.20
C GLY A 28 -9.44 -9.23 -4.89
N SER A 29 -8.18 -8.98 -4.55
CA SER A 29 -7.82 -8.22 -3.35
C SER A 29 -8.00 -6.71 -3.56
N GLN A 30 -7.61 -6.16 -4.72
CA GLN A 30 -7.88 -4.77 -5.09
C GLN A 30 -9.38 -4.47 -5.06
N GLU A 31 -10.17 -5.31 -5.73
CA GLU A 31 -11.62 -5.17 -5.80
C GLU A 31 -12.25 -5.20 -4.40
N TYR A 32 -11.75 -6.03 -3.48
CA TYR A 32 -12.23 -6.05 -2.10
C TYR A 32 -12.03 -4.71 -1.38
N TYR A 33 -10.82 -4.13 -1.45
CA TYR A 33 -10.55 -2.85 -0.77
C TYR A 33 -11.23 -1.66 -1.45
N ASP A 34 -11.34 -1.67 -2.78
CA ASP A 34 -12.07 -0.65 -3.55
C ASP A 34 -13.58 -0.72 -3.28
N ASN A 35 -14.16 -1.93 -3.24
CA ASN A 35 -15.58 -2.12 -2.88
C ASN A 35 -15.85 -1.70 -1.43
N ARG A 36 -14.91 -1.91 -0.51
CA ARG A 36 -15.06 -1.48 0.88
C ARG A 36 -15.17 0.04 0.98
N VAL A 37 -14.28 0.79 0.32
CA VAL A 37 -14.38 2.26 0.33
C VAL A 37 -15.58 2.78 -0.46
N ALA A 38 -16.07 2.03 -1.46
CA ALA A 38 -17.30 2.37 -2.16
C ALA A 38 -18.56 2.16 -1.28
N ALA A 39 -18.56 1.12 -0.44
CA ALA A 39 -19.64 0.85 0.50
C ALA A 39 -19.62 1.80 1.71
N GLU A 40 -18.43 2.20 2.15
CA GLU A 40 -18.21 3.05 3.32
C GLU A 40 -17.37 4.30 2.97
N PRO A 41 -17.85 5.20 2.08
CA PRO A 41 -17.05 6.30 1.54
C PRO A 41 -16.68 7.37 2.59
N ASN A 42 -17.36 7.37 3.74
CA ASN A 42 -17.12 8.28 4.86
C ASN A 42 -16.42 7.61 6.03
N ASN A 43 -15.88 6.40 5.86
CA ASN A 43 -15.12 5.69 6.89
C ASN A 43 -13.61 5.89 6.67
N ALA A 44 -12.97 6.72 7.50
CA ALA A 44 -11.53 6.98 7.42
C ALA A 44 -10.67 5.71 7.57
N GLU A 45 -11.09 4.76 8.41
CA GLU A 45 -10.39 3.48 8.59
C GLU A 45 -10.40 2.65 7.30
N ALA A 46 -11.55 2.58 6.60
CA ALA A 46 -11.65 1.86 5.34
C ALA A 46 -10.67 2.40 4.28
N TRP A 47 -10.55 3.73 4.19
CA TRP A 47 -9.59 4.39 3.32
C TRP A 47 -8.14 4.12 3.77
N CYS A 48 -7.84 4.13 5.07
CA CYS A 48 -6.50 3.80 5.56
C CYS A 48 -6.11 2.34 5.26
N ILE A 49 -7.03 1.39 5.44
CA ILE A 49 -6.83 -0.03 5.11
C ILE A 49 -6.55 -0.20 3.61
N ARG A 50 -7.31 0.50 2.75
CA ARG A 50 -7.06 0.53 1.31
C ARG A 50 -5.64 1.04 1.01
N GLY A 51 -5.24 2.15 1.62
CA GLY A 51 -3.89 2.71 1.44
C GLY A 51 -2.78 1.75 1.85
N MET A 52 -2.98 1.01 2.96
CA MET A 52 -2.01 0.03 3.45
C MET A 52 -1.82 -1.11 2.44
N TYR A 53 -2.91 -1.59 1.86
CA TYR A 53 -2.88 -2.58 0.81
C TYR A 53 -2.07 -2.08 -0.41
N TYR A 54 -2.40 -0.90 -0.94
CA TYR A 54 -1.68 -0.34 -2.10
C TYR A 54 -0.20 -0.06 -1.83
N ASN A 55 0.16 0.38 -0.62
CA ASN A 55 1.57 0.57 -0.24
C ASN A 55 2.35 -0.76 -0.24
N ASN A 56 1.73 -1.83 0.25
CA ASN A 56 2.37 -3.15 0.36
C ASN A 56 2.46 -3.89 -0.99
N HIS A 57 1.73 -3.45 -2.02
CA HIS A 57 1.71 -4.09 -3.34
C HIS A 57 2.34 -3.21 -4.42
N TYR A 58 3.53 -3.62 -4.87
CA TYR A 58 4.24 -3.09 -6.05
C TYR A 58 4.39 -1.56 -6.13
N ASN A 59 4.54 -0.88 -4.99
CA ASN A 59 4.84 0.55 -4.96
C ASN A 59 3.78 1.42 -5.65
N GLN A 60 2.50 1.03 -5.52
CA GLN A 60 1.36 1.85 -5.92
C GLN A 60 1.17 3.02 -4.94
N TYR A 61 2.22 3.84 -4.84
CA TYR A 61 2.26 4.95 -3.89
C TYR A 61 1.24 6.03 -4.25
N ALA A 62 0.84 6.15 -5.52
CA ALA A 62 -0.17 7.13 -5.92
C ALA A 62 -1.54 6.79 -5.29
N GLU A 63 -2.00 5.56 -5.47
CA GLU A 63 -3.26 5.04 -4.91
C GLU A 63 -3.20 4.97 -3.38
N ALA A 64 -2.03 4.63 -2.82
CA ALA A 64 -1.82 4.63 -1.38
C ALA A 64 -1.90 6.06 -0.79
N MET A 65 -1.26 7.04 -1.43
CA MET A 65 -1.31 8.46 -1.04
C MET A 65 -2.72 9.04 -1.18
N GLU A 66 -3.42 8.74 -2.27
CA GLU A 66 -4.83 9.11 -2.45
C GLU A 66 -5.68 8.61 -1.28
N SER A 67 -5.51 7.33 -0.94
CA SER A 67 -6.26 6.70 0.15
C SER A 67 -5.96 7.33 1.51
N CYS A 68 -4.68 7.62 1.81
CA CYS A 68 -4.30 8.29 3.04
C CYS A 68 -4.85 9.72 3.09
N ASN A 69 -4.77 10.47 1.99
CA ASN A 69 -5.32 11.82 1.92
C ASN A 69 -6.83 11.80 2.14
N ARG A 70 -7.55 10.85 1.54
CA ARG A 70 -8.98 10.71 1.73
C ARG A 70 -9.36 10.34 3.16
N ALA A 71 -8.60 9.47 3.81
CA ALA A 71 -8.77 9.17 5.23
C ALA A 71 -8.59 10.44 6.09
N LEU A 72 -7.58 11.26 5.79
CA LEU A 72 -7.29 12.50 6.51
C LEU A 72 -8.27 13.65 6.21
N GLU A 73 -8.93 13.65 5.05
CA GLU A 73 -10.04 14.56 4.76
C GLU A 73 -11.28 14.26 5.62
N LEU A 74 -11.51 12.97 5.91
CA LEU A 74 -12.62 12.51 6.75
C LEU A 74 -12.31 12.67 8.24
N ASP A 75 -11.08 12.34 8.63
CA ASP A 75 -10.58 12.49 9.99
C ASP A 75 -9.13 13.03 9.97
N PRO A 76 -8.95 14.35 10.12
CA PRO A 76 -7.64 14.98 10.15
C PRO A 76 -6.76 14.56 11.32
N GLU A 77 -7.36 13.99 12.37
CA GLU A 77 -6.66 13.55 13.58
C GLU A 77 -6.38 12.03 13.55
N TYR A 78 -6.59 11.36 12.42
CA TYR A 78 -6.39 9.92 12.36
C TYR A 78 -4.90 9.55 12.30
N GLY A 79 -4.32 9.27 13.47
CA GLY A 79 -2.89 9.02 13.65
C GLY A 79 -2.32 7.91 12.74
N LEU A 80 -3.07 6.82 12.53
CA LEU A 80 -2.67 5.73 11.64
C LEU A 80 -2.56 6.15 10.17
N ALA A 81 -3.46 7.04 9.69
CA ALA A 81 -3.39 7.53 8.32
C ALA A 81 -2.19 8.46 8.12
N TRP A 82 -1.84 9.28 9.12
CA TRP A 82 -0.60 10.05 9.12
C TRP A 82 0.65 9.17 9.11
N TYR A 83 0.66 8.12 9.95
CA TYR A 83 1.77 7.17 10.00
C TYR A 83 1.97 6.47 8.66
N LEU A 84 0.90 5.92 8.07
CA LEU A 84 0.95 5.25 6.78
C LEU A 84 1.42 6.19 5.67
N LYS A 85 0.93 7.43 5.65
CA LYS A 85 1.40 8.47 4.71
C LYS A 85 2.90 8.74 4.87
N GLY A 86 3.40 8.81 6.11
CA GLY A 86 4.84 8.92 6.40
C GLY A 86 5.64 7.75 5.85
N VAL A 87 5.18 6.51 6.06
CA VAL A 87 5.82 5.30 5.51
C VAL A 87 5.90 5.34 3.98
N ILE A 88 4.80 5.71 3.32
CA ILE A 88 4.74 5.81 1.85
C ILE A 88 5.74 6.87 1.36
N LEU A 89 5.79 8.04 2.01
CA LEU A 89 6.72 9.12 1.66
C LEU A 89 8.19 8.71 1.88
N THR A 90 8.51 7.98 2.95
CA THR A 90 9.84 7.40 3.16
C THR A 90 10.20 6.45 2.02
N ASN A 91 9.29 5.57 1.61
CA ASN A 91 9.49 4.67 0.47
C ASN A 91 9.69 5.42 -0.86
N MET A 92 9.12 6.62 -0.98
CA MET A 92 9.33 7.54 -2.12
C MET A 92 10.60 8.41 -1.99
N ASN A 93 11.43 8.22 -0.96
CA ASN A 93 12.60 9.05 -0.63
C ASN A 93 12.28 10.53 -0.34
N LYS A 94 11.06 10.83 0.13
CA LYS A 94 10.61 12.17 0.54
C LYS A 94 10.69 12.31 2.06
N THR A 95 11.91 12.24 2.60
CA THR A 95 12.16 12.16 4.05
C THR A 95 11.64 13.35 4.84
N ASP A 96 11.76 14.57 4.30
CA ASP A 96 11.31 15.79 4.97
C ASP A 96 9.78 15.83 5.13
N GLU A 97 9.05 15.45 4.08
CA GLU A 97 7.58 15.34 4.11
C GLU A 97 7.14 14.19 5.03
N ALA A 98 7.90 13.09 5.07
CA ALA A 98 7.63 11.94 5.93
C ALA A 98 7.77 12.29 7.42
N ALA A 99 8.81 13.05 7.80
CA ALA A 99 9.04 13.48 9.17
C ALA A 99 7.84 14.28 9.73
N ALA A 100 7.32 15.24 8.95
CA ALA A 100 6.13 16.00 9.34
C ALA A 100 4.89 15.10 9.50
N CYS A 101 4.74 14.06 8.67
CA CYS A 101 3.65 13.09 8.81
C CYS A 101 3.80 12.26 10.09
N PHE A 102 5.02 11.82 10.43
CA PHE A 102 5.28 11.06 11.65
C PHE A 102 5.11 11.89 12.94
N GLU A 103 5.48 13.18 12.91
CA GLU A 103 5.18 14.11 14.00
C GLU A 103 3.67 14.21 14.24
N ASN A 104 2.88 14.37 13.17
CA ASN A 104 1.42 14.37 13.29
C ASN A 104 0.88 13.02 13.78
N ALA A 105 1.40 11.90 13.27
CA ALA A 105 1.00 10.57 13.70
C ALA A 105 1.15 10.39 15.21
N THR A 106 2.31 10.74 15.77
CA THR A 106 2.60 10.61 17.21
C THR A 106 1.92 11.67 18.08
N ARG A 107 1.55 12.81 17.47
CA ARG A 107 0.76 13.85 18.13
C ARG A 107 -0.68 13.39 18.37
N TYR A 108 -1.30 12.77 17.37
CA TYR A 108 -2.69 12.32 17.45
C TYR A 108 -2.83 10.92 18.05
N ASP A 109 -1.84 10.04 17.82
CA ASP A 109 -1.74 8.73 18.47
C ASP A 109 -0.34 8.55 19.07
N PRO A 110 -0.17 8.89 20.36
CA PRO A 110 1.10 8.72 21.07
C PRO A 110 1.59 7.26 21.15
N GLY A 111 0.74 6.26 20.89
CA GLY A 111 1.12 4.85 20.86
C GLY A 111 2.08 4.52 19.71
N LEU A 112 2.03 5.30 18.63
CA LEU A 112 2.86 5.09 17.43
C LEU A 112 4.30 5.56 17.59
N LYS A 113 4.67 6.17 18.73
CA LYS A 113 6.02 6.73 18.94
C LYS A 113 7.13 5.70 18.76
N GLN A 114 6.95 4.50 19.30
CA GLN A 114 7.96 3.44 19.21
C GLN A 114 8.13 2.94 17.76
N ASP A 115 7.02 2.82 17.03
CA ASP A 115 7.01 2.38 15.64
C ASP A 115 7.68 3.42 14.74
N VAL A 116 7.34 4.69 14.94
CA VAL A 116 7.96 5.82 14.23
C VAL A 116 9.46 5.89 14.48
N GLN A 117 9.91 5.80 15.73
CA GLN A 117 11.34 5.82 16.08
C GLN A 117 12.13 4.73 15.35
N SER A 118 11.54 3.55 15.22
CA SER A 118 12.16 2.42 14.51
C SER A 118 12.35 2.69 13.01
N ILE A 119 11.55 3.59 12.43
CA ILE A 119 11.62 3.95 11.00
C ILE A 119 12.59 5.12 10.76
N VAL A 120 12.48 6.19 11.55
CA VAL A 120 13.30 7.40 11.33
C VAL A 120 14.73 7.24 11.86
N GLY A 121 14.97 6.25 12.72
CA GLY A 121 16.23 6.06 13.43
C GLY A 121 16.43 7.10 14.53
N ASP A 122 17.31 6.80 15.49
CA ASP A 122 17.75 7.80 16.45
C ASP A 122 18.57 8.87 15.70
N ALA A 123 18.06 10.09 15.66
CA ALA A 123 18.80 11.26 15.15
C ALA A 123 19.93 11.67 16.11
#